data_AF-A0A948RUQ0-F1
#
_entry.id   AF-A0A948RUQ0-F1
#
_cell.length_a   1.000
_cell.length_b   1.000
_cell.length_c   1.000
_cell.angle_alpha   90.00
_cell.angle_beta   90.00
_cell.angle_gamma   90.00
#
_symmetry.space_group_name_H-M   'P 1'
#
loop_
_entity.id
_entity.type
_entity.pdbx_description
1 polymer ?
#
loop_
_entity_poly.entity_id
_entity_poly.type
_entity_poly.pdbx_seq_one_letter_code
_entity_poly.pdbx_strand_id
1 'polypeptide(L)'
;MKETGLAPADEKLLESVAGRIVRMRMGVPAVFFLESAKPLSFIGSQALVFMEPFVKAFLTLPQYDQFARMMEDRSNVERMIQIIEKMDREQDRREKEIRRKMKEEKQATRVLKKGAAMQKWRWWGR
;
A
#
# COMPACT_ATOMS: atom_id res chain seq x y z
N MET A 1 31.30 10.04 -9.08
CA MET A 1 30.08 10.10 -8.25
C MET A 1 28.92 10.37 -9.20
N LYS A 2 28.05 9.38 -9.45
CA LYS A 2 26.84 9.62 -10.27
C LYS A 2 25.81 10.29 -9.38
N GLU A 3 25.28 11.43 -9.82
CA GLU A 3 24.24 12.20 -9.15
C GLU A 3 23.01 11.31 -8.91
N THR A 4 22.77 10.93 -7.66
CA THR A 4 21.61 10.17 -7.21
C THR A 4 20.38 11.08 -7.06
N GLY A 5 19.95 11.70 -8.15
CA GLY A 5 18.77 12.57 -8.17
C GLY A 5 17.76 12.07 -9.20
N LEU A 6 16.79 11.27 -8.77
CA LEU A 6 15.59 11.00 -9.57
C LEU A 6 14.90 12.33 -9.88
N ALA A 7 14.40 12.49 -11.11
CA ALA A 7 13.62 13.67 -11.43
C ALA A 7 12.36 13.71 -10.54
N PRO A 8 11.86 14.89 -10.12
CA PRO A 8 10.65 14.97 -9.29
C PRO A 8 9.41 14.29 -9.91
N ALA A 9 9.37 14.14 -11.23
CA ALA A 9 8.32 13.40 -11.94
C ALA A 9 8.44 11.88 -11.74
N ASP A 10 9.67 11.36 -11.71
CA ASP A 10 9.96 9.93 -11.54
C ASP A 10 9.60 9.47 -10.12
N GLU A 11 9.94 10.27 -9.10
CA GLU A 11 9.59 9.98 -7.72
C GLU A 11 8.06 9.90 -7.53
N LYS A 12 7.32 10.87 -8.10
CA LYS A 12 5.84 10.85 -8.09
C LYS A 12 5.26 9.63 -8.78
N LEU A 13 5.91 9.14 -9.83
CA LEU A 13 5.48 7.93 -10.52
C LEU A 13 5.66 6.70 -9.63
N LEU A 14 6.80 6.56 -8.94
CA LEU A 14 7.01 5.49 -7.95
C LEU A 14 5.97 5.52 -6.83
N GLU A 15 5.72 6.69 -6.24
CA GLU A 15 4.72 6.87 -5.18
C GLU A 15 3.30 6.50 -5.66
N SER A 16 2.95 6.89 -6.88
CA SER A 16 1.65 6.57 -7.48
C SER A 16 1.46 5.05 -7.66
N VAL A 17 2.49 4.37 -8.19
CA VAL A 17 2.45 2.91 -8.39
C VAL A 17 2.44 2.18 -7.06
N ALA A 18 3.29 2.55 -6.11
CA ALA A 18 3.32 1.98 -4.77
C ALA A 18 1.97 2.16 -4.05
N GLY A 19 1.35 3.34 -4.18
CA GLY A 19 0.03 3.60 -3.65
C GLY A 19 -1.06 2.70 -4.24
N ARG A 20 -0.98 2.35 -5.53
CA ARG A 20 -1.90 1.38 -6.16
C ARG A 20 -1.69 -0.02 -5.59
N ILE A 21 -0.44 -0.48 -5.49
CA ILE A 21 -0.07 -1.78 -4.93
C ILE A 21 -0.62 -1.95 -3.50
N VAL A 22 -0.41 -0.96 -2.64
CA VAL A 22 -0.82 -1.00 -1.23
C VAL A 22 -2.34 -0.97 -1.10
N ARG A 23 -3.05 -0.16 -1.90
CA ARG A 23 -4.52 -0.15 -1.91
C ARG A 23 -5.11 -1.51 -2.31
N MET A 24 -4.41 -2.29 -3.12
CA MET A 24 -4.81 -3.64 -3.52
C MET A 24 -4.39 -4.73 -2.53
N ARG A 25 -3.76 -4.38 -1.39
CA ARG A 25 -3.18 -5.33 -0.43
C ARG A 25 -2.09 -6.23 -1.02
N MET A 26 -1.34 -5.70 -1.98
CA MET A 26 -0.27 -6.42 -2.67
C MET A 26 1.14 -6.01 -2.20
N GLY A 27 1.29 -5.30 -1.07
CA GLY A 27 2.58 -4.81 -0.58
C GLY A 27 3.62 -5.93 -0.43
N VAL A 28 3.30 -6.97 0.34
CA VAL A 28 4.17 -8.13 0.57
C VAL A 28 4.56 -8.88 -0.72
N PRO A 29 3.62 -9.33 -1.58
CA PRO A 29 3.98 -10.03 -2.81
C PRO A 29 4.74 -9.13 -3.80
N ALA A 30 4.46 -7.82 -3.84
CA ALA A 30 5.21 -6.89 -4.68
C ALA A 30 6.66 -6.74 -4.21
N VAL A 31 6.88 -6.56 -2.90
CA VAL A 31 8.25 -6.49 -2.35
C VAL A 31 9.02 -7.78 -2.63
N PHE A 32 8.40 -8.95 -2.43
CA PHE A 32 9.02 -10.24 -2.75
C PHE A 32 9.46 -10.34 -4.23
N PHE A 33 8.59 -9.96 -5.15
CA PHE A 33 8.90 -9.96 -6.59
C PHE A 33 10.04 -8.98 -6.93
N LEU A 34 10.00 -7.77 -6.36
CA LEU A 34 11.02 -6.75 -6.58
C LEU A 34 12.38 -7.14 -5.99
N GLU A 35 12.42 -7.76 -4.81
CA GLU A 35 13.63 -8.34 -4.22
C GLU A 35 14.20 -9.45 -5.11
N SER A 36 13.32 -10.32 -5.61
CA SER A 36 13.68 -11.40 -6.53
C SER A 36 14.18 -10.87 -7.88
N ALA A 37 13.83 -9.63 -8.24
CA ALA A 37 14.28 -8.95 -9.44
C ALA A 37 15.65 -8.25 -9.28
N LYS A 38 16.17 -8.04 -8.05
CA LYS A 38 17.49 -7.43 -7.84
C LYS A 38 18.69 -8.19 -8.45
N PRO A 39 18.73 -9.54 -8.51
CA PRO A 39 19.82 -10.27 -9.18
C PRO A 39 19.70 -10.32 -10.72
N LEU A 40 18.69 -9.68 -11.35
CA LEU A 40 18.36 -9.86 -12.77
C LEU A 40 19.27 -9.06 -13.73
N SER A 41 20.55 -9.42 -13.79
CA SER A 41 21.30 -9.28 -15.04
C SER A 41 20.73 -10.17 -16.17
N PHE A 42 19.70 -10.99 -15.91
CA PHE A 42 19.30 -12.12 -16.77
C PHE A 42 17.84 -12.14 -17.29
N ILE A 43 16.89 -11.34 -16.77
CA ILE A 43 15.46 -11.42 -17.16
C ILE A 43 14.87 -10.04 -17.55
N GLY A 44 15.69 -9.12 -18.08
CA GLY A 44 15.19 -7.81 -18.50
C GLY A 44 14.27 -7.87 -19.73
N SER A 45 14.60 -8.69 -20.74
CA SER A 45 13.88 -8.69 -22.02
C SER A 45 12.58 -9.51 -22.02
N GLN A 46 12.48 -10.56 -21.21
CA GLN A 46 11.32 -11.47 -21.21
C GLN A 46 10.30 -11.15 -20.09
N ALA A 47 10.73 -10.52 -18.99
CA ALA A 47 9.82 -10.17 -17.89
C ALA A 47 8.79 -9.10 -18.30
N LEU A 48 9.19 -8.12 -19.13
CA LEU A 48 8.28 -7.07 -19.62
C LEU A 48 7.21 -7.63 -20.57
N VAL A 49 7.54 -8.64 -21.38
CA VAL A 49 6.57 -9.33 -22.27
C VAL A 49 5.59 -10.18 -21.45
N PHE A 50 6.07 -10.89 -20.42
CA PHE A 50 5.22 -11.67 -19.52
C PHE A 50 4.25 -10.78 -18.71
N MET A 51 4.70 -9.59 -18.28
CA MET A 51 3.92 -8.67 -17.46
C MET A 51 2.96 -7.77 -18.26
N GLU A 52 3.08 -7.74 -19.58
CA GLU A 52 2.31 -6.88 -20.50
C GLU A 52 0.77 -6.83 -20.24
N PRO A 53 0.05 -7.95 -20.06
CA PRO A 53 -1.41 -7.92 -19.84
C PRO A 53 -1.80 -7.28 -18.51
N PHE A 54 -0.95 -7.37 -17.49
CA PHE A 54 -1.20 -6.72 -16.20
C PHE A 54 -0.83 -5.24 -16.28
N VAL A 55 0.32 -4.92 -16.86
CA VAL A 55 0.83 -3.56 -17.00
C VAL A 55 -0.16 -2.65 -17.74
N LYS A 56 -0.74 -3.10 -18.86
CA LYS A 56 -1.70 -2.30 -19.64
C LYS A 56 -2.99 -1.97 -18.87
N ALA A 57 -3.32 -2.74 -17.83
CA ALA A 57 -4.42 -2.44 -16.93
C ALA A 57 -4.06 -1.41 -15.83
N PHE A 58 -2.76 -1.23 -15.53
CA PHE A 58 -2.29 -0.42 -14.41
C PHE A 58 -1.55 0.88 -14.78
N LEU A 59 -1.07 1.06 -16.01
CA LEU A 59 -0.32 2.25 -16.45
C LEU A 59 -0.71 2.66 -17.88
N THR A 60 -0.74 3.98 -18.16
CA THR A 60 -0.75 4.45 -19.56
C THR A 60 0.58 4.05 -20.22
N LEU A 61 0.61 3.72 -21.52
CA LEU A 61 1.83 3.32 -22.24
C LEU A 61 3.07 4.22 -21.94
N PRO A 62 2.96 5.57 -21.90
CA PRO A 62 4.10 6.43 -21.58
C PRO A 62 4.63 6.27 -20.14
N GLN A 63 3.73 6.05 -19.17
CA GLN A 63 4.11 5.83 -17.77
C GLN A 63 4.77 4.47 -17.58
N TYR A 64 4.39 3.47 -18.37
CA TYR A 64 5.03 2.17 -18.34
C TYR A 64 6.47 2.23 -18.84
N ASP A 65 6.72 2.84 -20.00
CA ASP A 65 8.07 2.95 -20.55
C ASP A 65 9.00 3.71 -19.60
N GLN A 66 8.50 4.79 -19.00
CA GLN A 66 9.23 5.54 -17.98
C GLN A 66 9.52 4.68 -16.75
N PHE A 67 8.50 4.00 -16.21
CA PHE A 67 8.66 3.11 -15.05
C PHE A 67 9.63 1.96 -15.33
N ALA A 68 9.52 1.29 -16.49
CA ALA A 68 10.40 0.20 -16.89
C ALA A 68 11.86 0.64 -16.94
N ARG A 69 12.15 1.80 -17.56
CA ARG A 69 13.49 2.41 -17.57
C ARG A 69 14.01 2.71 -16.17
N MET A 70 13.16 3.23 -15.29
CA MET A 70 13.56 3.50 -13.91
C MET A 70 13.95 2.22 -13.18
N MET A 71 13.24 1.12 -13.41
CA MET A 71 13.47 -0.18 -12.75
C MET A 71 14.72 -0.92 -13.23
N GLU A 72 15.37 -0.46 -14.31
CA GLU A 72 16.70 -0.96 -14.72
C GLU A 72 17.79 -0.59 -13.70
N ASP A 73 17.61 0.51 -12.95
CA ASP A 73 18.51 0.90 -11.88
C ASP A 73 18.12 0.21 -10.56
N ARG A 74 19.03 -0.61 -10.04
CA ARG A 74 18.88 -1.30 -8.75
C ARG A 74 18.57 -0.33 -7.59
N SER A 75 19.10 0.89 -7.61
CA SER A 75 18.81 1.90 -6.58
C SER A 75 17.35 2.37 -6.62
N ASN A 76 16.72 2.39 -7.80
CA ASN A 76 15.30 2.71 -7.93
C ASN A 76 14.42 1.53 -7.53
N VAL A 77 14.85 0.30 -7.79
CA VAL A 77 14.18 -0.91 -7.28
C VAL A 77 14.15 -0.90 -5.75
N GLU A 78 15.29 -0.61 -5.12
CA GLU A 78 15.38 -0.45 -3.66
C GLU A 78 14.47 0.66 -3.15
N ARG A 79 14.46 1.82 -3.80
CA ARG A 79 13.59 2.93 -3.45
C ARG A 79 12.11 2.55 -3.54
N MET A 80 11.72 1.86 -4.61
CA MET A 80 10.35 1.38 -4.82
C MET A 80 9.91 0.44 -3.69
N ILE A 81 10.76 -0.49 -3.29
CA ILE A 81 10.51 -1.39 -2.14
C ILE A 81 10.27 -0.59 -0.86
N GLN A 82 11.14 0.37 -0.56
CA GLN A 82 11.04 1.20 0.64
C GLN A 82 9.74 2.02 0.67
N ILE A 83 9.33 2.58 -0.47
CA ILE A 83 8.07 3.32 -0.60
C ILE A 83 6.87 2.39 -0.35
N ILE A 84 6.84 1.22 -1.00
CA ILE A 84 5.77 0.23 -0.81
C ILE A 84 5.64 -0.14 0.67
N GLU A 85 6.74 -0.53 1.31
CA GLU A 85 6.72 -0.94 2.71
C GLU A 85 6.28 0.20 3.65
N LYS A 86 6.73 1.43 3.39
CA LYS A 86 6.33 2.59 4.18
C LYS A 86 4.82 2.80 4.09
N MET A 87 4.28 2.83 2.87
CA MET A 87 2.85 3.04 2.64
C MET A 87 2.02 1.89 3.21
N ASP A 88 2.47 0.65 3.10
CA ASP A 88 1.77 -0.53 3.65
C ASP A 88 1.69 -0.47 5.18
N ARG A 89 2.81 -0.14 5.85
CA ARG A 89 2.82 0.11 7.30
C ARG A 89 1.89 1.24 7.73
N GLU A 90 1.82 2.32 6.94
CA GLU A 90 0.91 3.43 7.20
C GLU A 90 -0.56 3.03 7.04
N GLN A 91 -0.90 2.26 6.01
CA GLN A 91 -2.25 1.74 5.78
C GLN A 91 -2.70 0.84 6.94
N ASP A 92 -1.84 -0.09 7.37
CA ASP A 92 -2.11 -0.97 8.50
C ASP A 92 -2.32 -0.21 9.82
N ARG A 93 -1.53 0.83 10.09
CA ARG A 93 -1.71 1.68 11.28
C ARG A 93 -3.06 2.38 11.26
N ARG A 94 -3.40 3.01 10.12
CA ARG A 94 -4.69 3.71 9.95
C ARG A 94 -5.86 2.77 10.18
N GLU A 95 -5.80 1.56 9.65
CA GLU A 95 -6.86 0.56 9.84
C GLU A 95 -7.00 0.11 11.29
N LYS A 96 -5.88 -0.11 11.98
CA LYS A 96 -5.87 -0.47 13.41
C LYS A 96 -6.47 0.64 14.26
N GLU A 97 -6.14 1.90 13.98
CA GLU A 97 -6.68 3.07 14.67
C GLU A 97 -8.19 3.22 14.45
N ILE A 98 -8.65 3.10 13.20
CA ILE A 98 -10.08 3.11 12.87
C ILE A 98 -10.80 1.98 13.62
N ARG A 99 -10.23 0.76 13.59
CA ARG A 99 -10.82 -0.40 14.28
C ARG A 99 -10.86 -0.21 15.80
N ARG A 100 -9.88 0.48 16.38
CA ARG A 100 -9.84 0.81 17.82
C ARG A 100 -10.92 1.82 18.18
N LYS A 101 -11.02 2.95 17.48
CA LYS A 101 -12.06 3.97 17.70
C LYS A 101 -13.47 3.38 17.57
N MET A 102 -13.70 2.58 16.52
CA MET A 102 -14.97 1.89 16.33
C MET A 102 -15.31 0.92 17.48
N LYS A 103 -14.32 0.28 18.11
CA LYS A 103 -14.55 -0.57 19.29
C LYS A 103 -14.87 0.27 20.53
N GLU A 104 -14.16 1.36 20.75
CA GLU A 104 -14.37 2.29 21.88
C GLU A 104 -15.78 2.92 21.81
N GLU A 105 -16.21 3.41 20.64
CA GLU A 105 -17.55 3.96 20.41
C GLU A 105 -18.65 2.91 20.61
N LYS A 106 -18.46 1.71 20.06
CA LYS A 106 -19.40 0.58 20.26
C LYS A 106 -19.51 0.20 21.73
N GLN A 107 -18.40 0.21 22.48
CA GLN A 107 -18.39 -0.10 23.90
C GLN A 107 -19.09 0.97 24.73
N ALA A 108 -18.78 2.26 24.51
CA ALA A 108 -19.45 3.39 25.16
C ALA A 108 -20.97 3.34 24.92
N THR A 109 -21.39 3.11 23.67
CA THR A 109 -22.81 2.98 23.30
C THR A 109 -23.47 1.80 24.00
N ARG A 110 -22.79 0.65 24.11
CA ARG A 110 -23.31 -0.54 24.83
C ARG A 110 -23.47 -0.27 26.31
N VAL A 111 -22.54 0.44 26.95
CA VAL A 111 -22.62 0.82 28.37
C VAL A 111 -23.80 1.76 28.61
N LEU A 112 -23.96 2.80 27.79
CA LEU A 112 -25.08 3.74 27.88
C LEU A 112 -26.43 3.04 27.72
N LYS A 113 -26.58 2.18 26.70
CA LYS A 113 -27.82 1.41 26.47
C LYS A 113 -28.15 0.49 27.65
N LYS A 114 -27.16 -0.19 28.23
CA LYS A 114 -27.35 -1.02 29.43
C LYS A 114 -27.79 -0.18 30.63
N GLY A 115 -27.17 0.97 30.85
CA GLY A 115 -27.53 1.90 31.93
C GLY A 115 -28.97 2.41 31.80
N ALA A 116 -29.37 2.82 30.59
CA ALA A 116 -30.75 3.26 30.31
C ALA A 116 -31.77 2.14 30.50
N ALA A 117 -31.46 0.92 30.04
CA ALA A 117 -32.31 -0.26 30.26
C ALA A 117 -32.47 -0.58 31.76
N MET A 118 -31.38 -0.50 32.53
CA MET A 118 -31.42 -0.72 33.98
C MET A 118 -32.21 0.35 34.73
N GLN A 119 -32.10 1.63 34.33
CA GLN A 119 -32.93 2.70 34.86
C GLN A 119 -34.42 2.48 34.55
N LYS A 120 -34.75 2.11 33.31
CA LYS A 120 -36.12 1.78 32.89
C LYS A 120 -36.69 0.61 33.71
N TRP A 121 -35.90 -0.46 33.90
CA TRP A 121 -36.26 -1.60 34.75
C TRP A 121 -36.57 -1.17 36.18
N ARG A 122 -35.73 -0.31 36.78
CA ARG A 122 -35.94 0.25 38.13
C ARG A 122 -37.24 1.07 38.25
N TRP A 123 -37.68 1.70 37.15
CA TRP A 123 -38.90 2.50 37.12
C TRP A 123 -40.18 1.66 36.95
N TRP A 124 -40.10 0.54 36.22
CA TRP A 124 -41.24 -0.35 35.94
C TRP A 124 -41.39 -1.52 36.92
N GLY A 125 -40.37 -1.80 37.73
CA GLY A 125 -40.36 -2.88 38.73
C GLY A 125 -40.75 -2.45 40.14
N ARG A 126 -41.45 -1.32 40.31
CA ARG A 126 -42.00 -0.84 41.57
C ARG A 126 -43.50 -0.64 41.46
#